data_AF-A0A257WDM6-F1
#
_entry.id   AF-A0A257WDM6-F1
#
_cell.length_a   1.000
_cell.length_b   1.000
_cell.length_c   1.000
_cell.angle_alpha   90.00
_cell.angle_beta   90.00
_cell.angle_gamma   90.00
#
_symmetry.space_group_name_H-M   'P 1'
#
loop_
_entity.id
_entity.type
_entity.pdbx_description
1 polymer ?
#
loop_
_entity_poly.entity_id
_entity_poly.type
_entity_poly.pdbx_seq_one_letter_code
_entity_poly.pdbx_strand_id
1 'polypeptide(L)'
;MRGCFVVALAFGLTAHTVRAEVPESSPRLTSSQLQAMIAAEAPADAAETTVTEEQFLRRITLDLLGRQPTAEELETYLAAGAANKREQEIDRLLAHPEFGANWANYWTDTIAFRVPPPELTFLNYDPFRTWLAAQLNEGAGWDQIVQSILSATGKVKDNPPVTFVAYHEAHPQRLASETARIFMSLQIGCAQCHDHPFDDWKREQFYELAAYFVRATVKFPWNEGAETEVKDKGKGEYTMPNVADPKKPGTEMNPGFLTGEKFEKGKSDVERRTELAKVVATANNPWFAKTYVNRIWARLMGRGFYNPVDDFGASNFPLLEDVHEQLANDFRDSGFDVKRTFRLIMNTPAYQQPLPSHPSTDDTPFTSAVAAKLRGDEVY
;
A
#
# COMPACT_ATOMS: atom_id res chain seq x y z
N MET A 1 -53.16 30.05 9.45
CA MET A 1 -52.34 29.27 8.50
C MET A 1 -50.96 29.91 8.40
N ARG A 2 -49.96 29.39 9.10
CA ARG A 2 -48.54 29.69 8.87
C ARG A 2 -47.78 28.38 9.12
N GLY A 3 -47.26 27.80 8.04
CA GLY A 3 -46.48 26.57 8.09
C GLY A 3 -45.04 26.86 8.51
N CYS A 4 -44.54 26.07 9.46
CA CYS A 4 -43.12 25.98 9.74
C CYS A 4 -42.50 24.91 8.84
N PHE A 5 -41.62 25.33 7.94
CA PHE A 5 -40.67 24.44 7.27
C PHE A 5 -39.56 24.07 8.27
N VAL A 6 -39.37 22.77 8.50
CA VAL A 6 -38.19 22.26 9.21
C VAL A 6 -37.13 21.96 8.15
N VAL A 7 -36.06 22.76 8.15
CA VAL A 7 -34.85 22.53 7.35
C VAL A 7 -34.02 21.47 8.08
N ALA A 8 -33.83 20.31 7.47
CA ALA A 8 -32.89 19.31 7.94
C ALA A 8 -31.47 19.70 7.48
N LEU A 9 -30.64 20.15 8.42
CA LEU A 9 -29.20 20.38 8.20
C LEU A 9 -28.46 19.05 8.31
N ALA A 10 -27.97 18.55 7.18
CA ALA A 10 -27.01 17.47 7.13
C ALA A 10 -25.64 18.00 7.59
N PHE A 11 -25.17 17.57 8.76
CA PHE A 11 -23.81 17.82 9.22
C PHE A 11 -22.86 16.82 8.55
N GLY A 12 -22.14 17.26 7.52
CA GLY A 12 -20.93 16.58 7.06
C GLY A 12 -19.81 16.83 8.08
N LEU A 13 -19.40 15.79 8.81
CA LEU A 13 -18.18 15.85 9.61
C LEU A 13 -16.98 15.75 8.67
N THR A 14 -16.38 16.89 8.32
CA THR A 14 -15.00 16.94 7.83
C THR A 14 -14.09 16.73 9.03
N ALA A 15 -13.56 15.52 9.21
CA ALA A 15 -12.51 15.26 10.19
C ALA A 15 -11.24 15.99 9.78
N HIS A 16 -10.96 17.15 10.39
CA HIS A 16 -9.64 17.76 10.35
C HIS A 16 -8.74 16.98 11.31
N THR A 17 -7.93 16.08 10.77
CA THR A 17 -6.85 15.44 11.53
C THR A 17 -5.74 16.48 11.73
N VAL A 18 -5.51 16.85 12.99
CA VAL A 18 -4.36 17.68 13.38
C VAL A 18 -3.09 16.84 13.12
N ARG A 19 -2.26 17.30 12.18
CA ARG A 19 -0.96 16.71 11.85
C ARG A 19 -0.08 16.74 13.12
N ALA A 20 0.45 15.60 13.54
CA ALA A 20 1.52 15.58 14.55
C ALA A 20 2.70 16.40 13.99
N GLU A 21 3.28 17.29 14.80
CA GLU A 21 4.43 18.11 14.41
C GLU A 21 5.59 17.19 14.01
N VAL A 22 5.95 17.24 12.73
CA VAL A 22 7.18 16.64 12.21
C VAL A 22 8.33 17.53 12.69
N PRO A 23 9.37 16.99 13.37
CA PRO A 23 10.53 17.77 13.79
C PRO A 23 11.15 18.54 12.61
N GLU A 24 11.75 19.71 12.88
CA GLU A 24 12.37 20.58 11.87
C GLU A 24 13.12 19.79 10.81
N SER A 25 12.73 19.99 9.55
CA SER A 25 13.04 19.11 8.44
C SER A 25 14.53 19.09 8.14
N SER A 26 15.17 17.94 8.32
CA SER A 26 16.34 17.56 7.52
C SER A 26 16.07 17.89 6.05
N PRO A 27 17.07 18.38 5.29
CA PRO A 27 16.88 18.66 3.87
C PRO A 27 16.33 17.42 3.17
N ARG A 28 15.25 17.63 2.41
CA ARG A 28 14.54 16.58 1.67
C ARG A 28 15.47 15.88 0.69
N LEU A 29 15.28 14.57 0.51
CA LEU A 29 16.02 13.81 -0.49
C LEU A 29 15.69 14.33 -1.90
N THR A 30 16.72 14.57 -2.70
CA THR A 30 16.61 14.98 -4.12
C THR A 30 16.89 13.80 -5.04
N SER A 31 16.41 13.84 -6.28
CA SER A 31 16.67 12.78 -7.27
C SER A 31 18.17 12.65 -7.60
N SER A 32 18.92 13.76 -7.56
CA SER A 32 20.37 13.74 -7.74
C SER A 32 21.10 13.07 -6.57
N GLN A 33 20.66 13.29 -5.33
CA GLN A 33 21.21 12.58 -4.17
C GLN A 33 20.88 11.09 -4.23
N LEU A 34 19.63 10.74 -4.56
CA LEU A 34 19.22 9.35 -4.75
C LEU A 34 20.06 8.66 -5.84
N GLN A 35 20.25 9.31 -6.99
CA GLN A 35 21.10 8.80 -8.06
C GLN A 35 22.55 8.62 -7.59
N ALA A 36 23.11 9.57 -6.84
CA ALA A 36 24.48 9.46 -6.35
C ALA A 36 24.65 8.24 -5.43
N MET A 37 23.65 7.92 -4.61
CA MET A 37 23.68 6.72 -3.77
C MET A 37 23.62 5.43 -4.60
N ILE A 38 22.77 5.38 -5.63
CA ILE A 38 22.70 4.22 -6.54
C ILE A 38 24.02 4.06 -7.31
N ALA A 39 24.59 5.16 -7.79
CA ALA A 39 25.83 5.16 -8.57
C ALA A 39 27.07 4.83 -7.75
N ALA A 40 27.07 5.10 -6.44
CA ALA A 40 28.17 4.73 -5.54
C ALA A 40 28.42 3.22 -5.49
N GLU A 41 27.38 2.43 -5.76
CA GLU A 41 27.42 0.97 -5.79
C GLU A 41 27.60 0.43 -7.21
N ALA A 42 27.50 1.30 -8.23
CA ALA A 42 27.65 0.97 -9.65
C ALA A 42 29.13 0.81 -10.07
N PRO A 43 29.43 0.01 -11.11
CA PRO A 43 30.78 -0.06 -11.67
C PRO A 43 31.16 1.30 -12.28
N ALA A 44 32.42 1.70 -12.13
CA ALA A 44 32.93 3.00 -12.60
C ALA A 44 32.77 3.25 -14.12
N ASP A 45 32.51 2.20 -14.89
CA ASP A 45 32.51 2.21 -16.36
C ASP A 45 31.08 2.19 -16.95
N ALA A 46 30.04 2.32 -16.10
CA ALA A 46 28.66 2.33 -16.56
C ALA A 46 28.38 3.57 -17.43
N ALA A 47 28.20 3.36 -18.74
CA ALA A 47 27.84 4.44 -19.65
C ALA A 47 26.43 4.93 -19.34
N GLU A 48 26.28 6.20 -18.96
CA GLU A 48 24.97 6.84 -18.83
C GLU A 48 24.38 7.09 -20.21
N THR A 49 23.53 6.18 -20.68
CA THR A 49 22.74 6.38 -21.91
C THR A 49 21.30 6.67 -21.52
N THR A 50 20.73 7.79 -21.94
CA THR A 50 19.30 8.03 -21.69
C THR A 50 18.45 7.47 -22.81
N VAL A 51 17.26 6.96 -22.48
CA VAL A 51 16.26 6.62 -23.50
C VAL A 51 15.88 7.84 -24.34
N THR A 52 15.38 7.60 -25.56
CA THR A 52 14.84 8.69 -26.40
C THR A 52 13.61 9.33 -25.75
N GLU A 53 13.22 10.51 -26.23
CA GLU A 53 12.06 11.23 -25.72
C GLU A 53 10.76 10.44 -25.88
N GLU A 54 10.59 9.72 -26.99
CA GLU A 54 9.45 8.85 -27.25
C GLU A 54 9.42 7.64 -26.31
N GLN A 55 10.58 7.04 -26.07
CA GLN A 55 10.73 5.92 -25.14
C GLN A 55 10.46 6.36 -23.70
N PHE A 56 10.95 7.53 -23.31
CA PHE A 56 10.70 8.12 -21.99
C PHE A 56 9.20 8.36 -21.78
N LEU A 57 8.55 9.10 -22.69
CA LEU A 57 7.12 9.39 -22.60
C LEU A 57 6.29 8.11 -22.52
N ARG A 58 6.59 7.13 -23.38
CA ARG A 58 5.91 5.84 -23.36
C ARG A 58 6.05 5.14 -22.01
N ARG A 59 7.27 5.10 -21.44
CA ARG A 59 7.53 4.46 -20.15
C ARG A 59 6.74 5.12 -19.03
N ILE A 60 6.84 6.44 -18.87
CA ILE A 60 6.15 7.14 -17.77
C ILE A 60 4.63 7.11 -17.93
N THR A 61 4.10 7.09 -19.16
CA THR A 61 2.64 7.00 -19.38
C THR A 61 2.12 5.62 -18.99
N LEU A 62 2.84 4.55 -19.33
CA LEU A 62 2.49 3.20 -18.90
C LEU A 62 2.56 3.08 -17.37
N ASP A 63 3.65 3.53 -16.76
CA ASP A 63 3.85 3.39 -15.32
C ASP A 63 2.87 4.26 -14.49
N LEU A 64 2.59 5.48 -14.95
CA LEU A 64 1.72 6.41 -14.21
C LEU A 64 0.24 6.20 -14.53
N LEU A 65 -0.13 6.06 -15.79
CA LEU A 65 -1.52 6.06 -16.24
C LEU A 65 -2.04 4.67 -16.67
N GLY A 66 -1.16 3.66 -16.79
CA GLY A 66 -1.55 2.31 -17.16
C GLY A 66 -1.93 2.15 -18.64
N ARG A 67 -1.54 3.11 -19.50
CA ARG A 67 -1.85 3.09 -20.94
C ARG A 67 -0.71 3.69 -21.77
N GLN A 68 -0.81 3.54 -23.10
CA GLN A 68 0.08 4.21 -24.04
C GLN A 68 -0.22 5.73 -24.10
N PRO A 69 0.77 6.57 -24.45
CA PRO A 69 0.51 7.96 -24.77
C PRO A 69 -0.37 8.06 -26.02
N THR A 70 -1.31 9.00 -26.01
CA THR A 70 -2.08 9.35 -27.21
C THR A 70 -1.19 10.06 -28.23
N ALA A 71 -1.61 10.10 -29.50
CA ALA A 71 -0.89 10.83 -30.54
C ALA A 71 -0.71 12.31 -30.19
N GLU A 72 -1.76 12.94 -29.63
CA GLU A 72 -1.73 14.34 -29.21
C GLU A 72 -0.78 14.59 -28.03
N GLU A 73 -0.76 13.71 -27.02
CA GLU A 73 0.20 13.79 -25.92
C GLU A 73 1.64 13.66 -26.42
N LEU A 74 1.90 12.75 -27.37
CA LEU A 74 3.21 12.60 -27.98
C LEU A 74 3.65 13.84 -28.76
N GLU A 75 2.79 14.36 -29.63
CA GLU A 75 3.08 15.57 -30.41
C GLU A 75 3.33 16.78 -29.50
N THR A 76 2.48 16.97 -28.48
CA THR A 76 2.61 18.05 -27.50
C THR A 76 3.91 17.94 -26.71
N TYR A 77 4.22 16.73 -26.22
CA TYR A 77 5.45 16.48 -25.50
C TYR A 77 6.66 16.77 -26.38
N LEU A 78 6.74 16.18 -27.59
CA LEU A 78 7.88 16.37 -28.50
C LEU A 78 8.09 17.83 -28.92
N ALA A 79 7.02 18.62 -29.07
CA ALA A 79 7.09 20.04 -29.41
C ALA A 79 7.60 20.93 -28.25
N ALA A 80 7.56 20.47 -26.99
CA ALA A 80 8.02 21.25 -25.86
C ALA A 80 9.55 21.45 -25.88
N GLY A 81 9.99 22.71 -25.75
CA GLY A 81 11.42 23.11 -25.76
C GLY A 81 12.00 23.46 -24.39
N ALA A 82 11.33 23.10 -23.29
CA ALA A 82 11.76 23.43 -21.94
C ALA A 82 12.95 22.56 -21.48
N ALA A 83 13.92 23.17 -20.78
CA ALA A 83 15.09 22.45 -20.26
C ALA A 83 14.72 21.37 -19.22
N ASN A 84 13.61 21.53 -18.50
CA ASN A 84 13.08 20.56 -17.54
C ASN A 84 11.81 19.85 -18.03
N LYS A 85 11.66 19.68 -19.36
CA LYS A 85 10.51 19.04 -20.00
C LYS A 85 10.12 17.68 -19.39
N ARG A 86 11.09 16.82 -19.05
CA ARG A 86 10.82 15.51 -18.43
C ARG A 86 10.16 15.63 -17.06
N GLU A 87 10.66 16.53 -16.21
CA GLU A 87 10.11 16.82 -14.89
C GLU A 87 8.68 17.36 -14.99
N GLN A 88 8.46 18.31 -15.89
CA GLN A 88 7.12 18.88 -16.13
C GLN A 88 6.12 17.83 -16.61
N GLU A 89 6.54 16.91 -17.47
CA GLU A 89 5.66 15.85 -17.96
C GLU A 89 5.35 14.81 -16.88
N ILE A 90 6.33 14.44 -16.04
CA ILE A 90 6.09 13.61 -14.84
C ILE A 90 5.03 14.27 -13.95
N ASP A 91 5.16 15.56 -13.68
CA ASP A 91 4.20 16.30 -12.85
C ASP A 91 2.82 16.39 -13.49
N ARG A 92 2.75 16.61 -14.81
CA ARG A 92 1.49 16.61 -15.56
C ARG A 92 0.76 15.27 -15.44
N LEU A 93 1.48 14.16 -15.63
CA LEU A 93 0.91 12.81 -15.54
C LEU A 93 0.53 12.43 -14.11
N LEU A 94 1.33 12.80 -13.11
CA LEU A 94 0.98 12.62 -11.69
C LEU A 94 -0.26 13.42 -11.28
N ALA A 95 -0.53 14.54 -11.93
CA ALA A 95 -1.75 15.33 -11.73
C ALA A 95 -2.95 14.80 -12.52
N HIS A 96 -2.75 13.88 -13.47
CA HIS A 96 -3.81 13.34 -14.32
C HIS A 96 -4.74 12.41 -13.52
N PRO A 97 -6.07 12.45 -13.70
CA PRO A 97 -7.00 11.61 -12.94
C PRO A 97 -6.80 10.11 -13.16
N GLU A 98 -6.26 9.70 -14.30
CA GLU A 98 -5.94 8.29 -14.58
C GLU A 98 -4.79 7.76 -13.69
N PHE A 99 -3.96 8.63 -13.10
CA PHE A 99 -2.96 8.20 -12.12
C PHE A 99 -3.64 7.46 -10.95
N GLY A 100 -4.64 8.10 -10.35
CA GLY A 100 -5.41 7.49 -9.27
C GLY A 100 -6.13 6.22 -9.71
N ALA A 101 -6.71 6.18 -10.92
CA ALA A 101 -7.39 4.99 -11.43
C ALA A 101 -6.43 3.80 -11.59
N ASN A 102 -5.28 4.04 -12.23
CA ASN A 102 -4.25 3.04 -12.49
C ASN A 102 -3.69 2.43 -11.20
N TRP A 103 -3.35 3.28 -10.23
CA TRP A 103 -2.79 2.84 -8.96
C TRP A 103 -3.85 2.28 -7.99
N ALA A 104 -5.10 2.70 -8.12
CA ALA A 104 -6.21 2.06 -7.41
C ALA A 104 -6.45 0.63 -7.90
N ASN A 105 -6.30 0.35 -9.20
CA ASN A 105 -6.34 -1.02 -9.72
C ASN A 105 -5.22 -1.87 -9.12
N TYR A 106 -3.97 -1.40 -9.15
CA TYR A 106 -2.83 -2.11 -8.57
C TYR A 106 -3.05 -2.50 -7.10
N TRP A 107 -3.48 -1.54 -6.29
CA TRP A 107 -3.69 -1.77 -4.86
C TRP A 107 -4.92 -2.63 -4.59
N THR A 108 -5.97 -2.51 -5.39
CA THR A 108 -7.14 -3.38 -5.30
C THR A 108 -6.78 -4.82 -5.59
N ASP A 109 -6.00 -5.08 -6.65
CA ASP A 109 -5.52 -6.44 -6.96
C ASP A 109 -4.62 -6.98 -5.85
N THR A 110 -3.74 -6.13 -5.31
CA THR A 110 -2.87 -6.50 -4.18
C THR A 110 -3.67 -6.91 -2.93
N ILE A 111 -4.78 -6.22 -2.67
CA ILE A 111 -5.72 -6.50 -1.58
C ILE A 111 -6.57 -7.74 -1.87
N ALA A 112 -6.99 -7.93 -3.12
CA ALA A 112 -7.86 -9.03 -3.54
C ALA A 112 -7.11 -10.36 -3.70
N PHE A 113 -5.77 -10.33 -3.79
CA PHE A 113 -4.95 -11.49 -4.19
C PHE A 113 -5.18 -12.78 -3.40
N ARG A 114 -5.53 -12.70 -2.11
CA ARG A 114 -5.75 -13.86 -1.21
C ARG A 114 -7.15 -13.87 -0.58
N VAL A 115 -8.12 -13.23 -1.24
CA VAL A 115 -9.54 -13.32 -0.87
C VAL A 115 -10.06 -14.74 -1.16
N PRO A 116 -10.81 -15.37 -0.24
CA PRO A 116 -11.27 -16.74 -0.40
C PRO A 116 -12.29 -16.92 -1.55
N PRO A 117 -12.35 -18.10 -2.19
CA PRO A 117 -13.46 -18.51 -3.04
C PRO A 117 -14.79 -18.52 -2.26
N PRO A 118 -15.97 -18.32 -2.89
CA PRO A 118 -16.22 -18.31 -4.34
C PRO A 118 -16.02 -16.90 -4.95
N GLU A 119 -15.00 -16.75 -5.78
CA GLU A 119 -14.36 -15.46 -6.03
C GLU A 119 -15.13 -14.40 -6.85
N LEU A 120 -16.27 -14.67 -7.52
CA LEU A 120 -16.67 -13.77 -8.63
C LEU A 120 -18.12 -13.29 -8.73
N THR A 121 -19.09 -13.82 -7.99
CA THR A 121 -20.50 -13.41 -8.21
C THR A 121 -20.98 -12.24 -7.34
N PHE A 122 -20.28 -11.89 -6.26
CA PHE A 122 -20.78 -10.92 -5.27
C PHE A 122 -19.79 -9.82 -4.86
N LEU A 123 -18.52 -9.92 -5.28
CA LEU A 123 -17.47 -8.98 -4.87
C LEU A 123 -17.37 -7.86 -5.90
N ASN A 124 -18.00 -6.73 -5.61
CA ASN A 124 -17.89 -5.52 -6.39
C ASN A 124 -16.85 -4.58 -5.80
N TYR A 125 -15.66 -4.55 -6.40
CA TYR A 125 -14.59 -3.65 -5.99
C TYR A 125 -14.72 -2.22 -6.54
N ASP A 126 -15.69 -1.92 -7.42
CA ASP A 126 -15.83 -0.59 -8.02
C ASP A 126 -15.95 0.56 -7.01
N PRO A 127 -16.75 0.44 -5.93
CA PRO A 127 -16.81 1.49 -4.92
C PRO A 127 -15.45 1.71 -4.25
N PHE A 128 -14.72 0.63 -3.96
CA PHE A 128 -13.40 0.70 -3.33
C PHE A 128 -12.34 1.28 -4.27
N ARG A 129 -12.31 0.81 -5.53
CA ARG A 129 -11.44 1.33 -6.59
C ARG A 129 -11.67 2.82 -6.82
N THR A 130 -12.92 3.23 -6.94
CA THR A 130 -13.30 4.64 -7.15
C THR A 130 -12.87 5.50 -5.97
N TRP A 131 -13.13 5.06 -4.74
CA TRP A 131 -12.69 5.77 -3.54
C TRP A 131 -11.16 5.90 -3.49
N LEU A 132 -10.44 4.80 -3.71
CA LEU A 132 -8.99 4.79 -3.64
C LEU A 132 -8.36 5.68 -4.72
N ALA A 133 -8.93 5.67 -5.94
CA ALA A 133 -8.50 6.55 -7.01
C ALA A 133 -8.67 8.04 -6.64
N ALA A 134 -9.79 8.39 -6.01
CA ALA A 134 -10.02 9.75 -5.52
C ALA A 134 -8.98 10.14 -4.47
N GLN A 135 -8.73 9.30 -3.45
CA GLN A 135 -7.73 9.57 -2.41
C GLN A 135 -6.32 9.78 -2.98
N LEU A 136 -5.90 8.94 -3.93
CA LEU A 136 -4.60 9.07 -4.58
C LEU A 136 -4.50 10.34 -5.43
N ASN A 137 -5.58 10.72 -6.13
CA ASN A 137 -5.60 11.94 -6.94
C ASN A 137 -5.60 13.22 -6.12
N GLU A 138 -6.34 13.22 -5.01
CA GLU A 138 -6.42 14.30 -4.02
C GLU A 138 -5.13 14.46 -3.21
N GLY A 139 -4.21 13.49 -3.30
CA GLY A 139 -2.93 13.52 -2.60
C GLY A 139 -3.04 13.18 -1.11
N ALA A 140 -4.03 12.35 -0.73
CA ALA A 140 -4.11 11.82 0.62
C ALA A 140 -2.85 11.00 0.96
N GLY A 141 -2.37 11.16 2.19
CA GLY A 141 -1.22 10.39 2.68
C GLY A 141 -1.54 8.89 2.69
N TRP A 142 -0.56 8.05 2.33
CA TRP A 142 -0.77 6.60 2.35
C TRP A 142 -1.13 6.08 3.75
N ASP A 143 -0.63 6.70 4.80
CA ASP A 143 -1.01 6.43 6.18
C ASP A 143 -2.51 6.64 6.41
N GLN A 144 -3.07 7.75 5.94
CA GLN A 144 -4.48 8.08 6.09
C GLN A 144 -5.38 7.10 5.31
N ILE A 145 -4.94 6.72 4.11
CA ILE A 145 -5.61 5.70 3.29
C ILE A 145 -5.64 4.38 4.05
N VAL A 146 -4.50 3.90 4.53
CA VAL A 146 -4.41 2.61 5.26
C VAL A 146 -5.17 2.65 6.58
N GLN A 147 -5.12 3.77 7.32
CA GLN A 147 -5.91 3.91 8.53
C GLN A 147 -7.42 3.82 8.25
N SER A 148 -7.87 4.42 7.15
CA SER A 148 -9.27 4.32 6.70
C SER A 148 -9.63 2.89 6.33
N ILE A 149 -8.76 2.18 5.61
CA ILE A 149 -8.95 0.77 5.22
C ILE A 149 -9.09 -0.14 6.45
N LEU A 150 -8.18 -0.02 7.40
CA LEU A 150 -8.15 -0.92 8.57
C LEU A 150 -9.28 -0.63 9.55
N SER A 151 -9.64 0.65 9.76
CA SER A 151 -10.64 1.04 10.77
C SER A 151 -12.09 1.03 10.27
N ALA A 152 -12.32 0.89 8.96
CA ALA A 152 -13.64 1.03 8.36
C ALA A 152 -14.69 0.05 8.90
N THR A 153 -15.93 0.50 8.86
CA THR A 153 -17.14 -0.22 9.28
C THR A 153 -18.35 0.26 8.48
N GLY A 154 -19.48 -0.44 8.56
CA GLY A 154 -20.70 -0.10 7.83
C GLY A 154 -20.77 -0.76 6.45
N LYS A 155 -21.55 -0.17 5.56
CA LYS A 155 -21.84 -0.74 4.23
C LYS A 155 -20.78 -0.33 3.21
N VAL A 156 -20.42 -1.24 2.30
CA VAL A 156 -19.44 -0.98 1.22
C VAL A 156 -19.82 0.26 0.40
N LYS A 157 -21.09 0.43 0.05
CA LYS A 157 -21.52 1.60 -0.71
C LYS A 157 -21.37 2.94 0.01
N ASP A 158 -21.47 2.95 1.34
CA ASP A 158 -21.49 4.17 2.16
C ASP A 158 -20.08 4.48 2.69
N ASN A 159 -19.26 3.44 2.91
CA ASN A 159 -17.89 3.53 3.38
C ASN A 159 -17.01 2.48 2.64
N PRO A 160 -16.62 2.76 1.38
CA PRO A 160 -15.92 1.79 0.53
C PRO A 160 -14.65 1.13 1.10
N PRO A 161 -13.82 1.79 1.94
CA PRO A 161 -12.67 1.15 2.59
C PRO A 161 -13.00 -0.12 3.37
N VAL A 162 -14.25 -0.29 3.80
CA VAL A 162 -14.73 -1.49 4.50
C VAL A 162 -14.56 -2.78 3.68
N THR A 163 -14.39 -2.66 2.36
CA THR A 163 -14.09 -3.77 1.43
C THR A 163 -12.96 -4.66 1.93
N PHE A 164 -11.89 -4.10 2.50
CA PHE A 164 -10.79 -4.91 3.04
C PHE A 164 -11.26 -5.87 4.13
N VAL A 165 -11.99 -5.38 5.14
CA VAL A 165 -12.52 -6.20 6.23
C VAL A 165 -13.58 -7.17 5.71
N ALA A 166 -14.49 -6.67 4.88
CA ALA A 166 -15.64 -7.41 4.39
C ALA A 166 -15.23 -8.60 3.50
N TYR A 167 -14.33 -8.39 2.54
CA TYR A 167 -14.02 -9.39 1.52
C TYR A 167 -12.99 -10.42 2.02
N HIS A 168 -12.26 -10.10 3.08
CA HIS A 168 -11.57 -11.10 3.89
C HIS A 168 -12.51 -11.79 4.91
N GLU A 169 -13.82 -11.63 4.75
CA GLU A 169 -14.92 -12.26 5.51
C GLU A 169 -14.96 -11.89 7.00
N ALA A 170 -14.35 -10.76 7.39
CA ALA A 170 -14.08 -10.44 8.79
C ALA A 170 -13.34 -11.59 9.53
N HIS A 171 -12.60 -12.43 8.80
CA HIS A 171 -11.92 -13.60 9.36
C HIS A 171 -10.61 -13.17 10.05
N PRO A 172 -10.50 -13.29 11.39
CA PRO A 172 -9.44 -12.60 12.13
C PRO A 172 -8.02 -12.99 11.73
N GLN A 173 -7.76 -14.29 11.52
CA GLN A 173 -6.45 -14.80 11.12
C GLN A 173 -6.07 -14.36 9.72
N ARG A 174 -7.06 -14.23 8.82
CA ARG A 174 -6.83 -13.80 7.44
C ARG A 174 -6.50 -12.32 7.42
N LEU A 175 -7.29 -11.51 8.14
CA LEU A 175 -7.04 -10.08 8.27
C LEU A 175 -5.71 -9.76 8.94
N ALA A 176 -5.30 -10.50 9.97
CA ALA A 176 -3.98 -10.38 10.57
C ALA A 176 -2.86 -10.65 9.53
N SER A 177 -2.97 -11.76 8.80
CA SER A 177 -1.98 -12.15 7.79
C SER A 177 -1.88 -11.12 6.66
N GLU A 178 -3.02 -10.67 6.15
CA GLU A 178 -3.06 -9.72 5.03
C GLU A 178 -2.68 -8.30 5.44
N THR A 179 -3.03 -7.88 6.66
CA THR A 179 -2.55 -6.60 7.22
C THR A 179 -1.02 -6.59 7.28
N ALA A 180 -0.42 -7.67 7.80
CA ALA A 180 1.03 -7.82 7.90
C ALA A 180 1.71 -7.89 6.52
N ARG A 181 1.19 -8.69 5.61
CA ARG A 181 1.75 -8.86 4.25
C ARG A 181 1.65 -7.59 3.41
N ILE A 182 0.48 -6.95 3.38
CA ILE A 182 0.20 -5.83 2.47
C ILE A 182 0.88 -4.56 2.95
N PHE A 183 0.76 -4.24 4.24
CA PHE A 183 1.17 -2.94 4.80
C PHE A 183 2.50 -2.98 5.54
N MET A 184 3.06 -4.16 5.83
CA MET A 184 4.35 -4.30 6.52
C MET A 184 5.31 -5.27 5.83
N SER A 185 4.93 -5.88 4.70
CA SER A 185 5.73 -6.91 4.02
C SER A 185 6.20 -8.03 4.96
N LEU A 186 5.37 -8.41 5.94
CA LEU A 186 5.70 -9.47 6.90
C LEU A 186 4.89 -10.73 6.61
N GLN A 187 5.58 -11.87 6.47
CA GLN A 187 4.96 -13.17 6.23
C GLN A 187 4.71 -13.95 7.54
N ILE A 188 3.88 -13.40 8.41
CA ILE A 188 3.57 -14.02 9.71
C ILE A 188 2.60 -15.22 9.61
N GLY A 189 2.12 -15.58 8.42
CA GLY A 189 1.07 -16.60 8.24
C GLY A 189 1.45 -17.99 8.74
N CYS A 190 2.71 -18.40 8.61
CA CYS A 190 3.18 -19.70 9.15
C CYS A 190 3.06 -19.75 10.68
N ALA A 191 3.14 -18.59 11.35
CA ALA A 191 3.02 -18.48 12.80
C ALA A 191 1.62 -18.90 13.33
N GLN A 192 0.64 -19.11 12.46
CA GLN A 192 -0.70 -19.57 12.86
C GLN A 192 -0.68 -20.95 13.54
N CYS A 193 0.17 -21.87 13.08
CA CYS A 193 0.17 -23.27 13.53
C CYS A 193 1.32 -23.58 14.49
N HIS A 194 2.48 -22.96 14.28
CA HIS A 194 3.70 -23.12 15.08
C HIS A 194 4.50 -21.83 15.02
N ASP A 195 5.47 -21.61 15.92
CA ASP A 195 6.43 -20.51 15.76
C ASP A 195 7.09 -20.55 14.36
N HIS A 196 7.29 -19.40 13.74
CA HIS A 196 7.82 -19.34 12.39
C HIS A 196 9.19 -20.06 12.33
N PRO A 197 9.41 -20.96 11.35
CA PRO A 197 10.58 -21.85 11.36
C PRO A 197 11.88 -21.15 10.94
N PHE A 198 11.77 -20.02 10.24
CA PHE A 198 12.90 -19.29 9.65
C PHE A 198 12.88 -17.79 9.96
N ASP A 199 12.01 -17.37 10.89
CA ASP A 199 11.83 -15.97 11.26
C ASP A 199 11.44 -15.92 12.75
N ASP A 200 11.51 -14.75 13.36
CA ASP A 200 11.35 -14.61 14.82
C ASP A 200 9.88 -14.56 15.28
N TRP A 201 8.93 -14.66 14.35
CA TRP A 201 7.50 -14.53 14.64
C TRP A 201 6.97 -15.69 15.48
N LYS A 202 6.45 -15.34 16.65
CA LYS A 202 5.82 -16.28 17.57
C LYS A 202 4.35 -16.51 17.24
N ARG A 203 3.90 -17.72 17.55
CA ARG A 203 2.50 -18.08 17.39
C ARG A 203 1.59 -17.15 18.19
N GLU A 204 1.99 -16.78 19.40
CA GLU A 204 1.28 -15.83 20.24
C GLU A 204 1.10 -14.47 19.55
N GLN A 205 2.17 -13.92 18.96
CA GLN A 205 2.13 -12.62 18.28
C GLN A 205 1.16 -12.61 17.10
N PHE A 206 1.08 -13.71 16.34
CA PHE A 206 0.10 -13.85 15.28
C PHE A 206 -1.34 -13.71 15.79
N TYR A 207 -1.66 -14.40 16.89
CA TYR A 207 -3.01 -14.36 17.44
C TYR A 207 -3.31 -13.11 18.27
N GLU A 208 -2.30 -12.42 18.80
CA GLU A 208 -2.43 -11.06 19.34
C GLU A 208 -2.87 -10.08 18.24
N LEU A 209 -2.28 -10.18 17.03
CA LEU A 209 -2.72 -9.37 15.89
C LEU A 209 -4.12 -9.78 15.40
N ALA A 210 -4.44 -11.07 15.38
CA ALA A 210 -5.79 -11.54 15.03
C ALA A 210 -6.86 -11.02 16.03
N ALA A 211 -6.51 -10.81 17.30
CA ALA A 211 -7.45 -10.40 18.32
C ALA A 211 -8.07 -8.99 18.11
N TYR A 212 -7.47 -8.15 17.26
CA TYR A 212 -8.08 -6.88 16.84
C TYR A 212 -9.34 -7.06 16.00
N PHE A 213 -9.44 -8.16 15.25
CA PHE A 213 -10.50 -8.37 14.26
C PHE A 213 -11.64 -9.26 14.76
N VAL A 214 -11.52 -9.86 15.95
CA VAL A 214 -12.46 -10.89 16.44
C VAL A 214 -13.92 -10.42 16.54
N ARG A 215 -14.11 -9.13 16.81
CA ARG A 215 -15.42 -8.50 16.97
C ARG A 215 -16.05 -8.05 15.65
N ALA A 216 -15.30 -8.10 14.56
CA ALA A 216 -15.82 -7.82 13.23
C ALA A 216 -16.72 -8.97 12.79
N THR A 217 -17.88 -8.65 12.22
CA THR A 217 -18.69 -9.59 11.45
C THR A 217 -19.06 -8.95 10.12
N VAL A 218 -19.06 -9.76 9.07
CA VAL A 218 -19.58 -9.36 7.78
C VAL A 218 -20.98 -9.94 7.57
N LYS A 219 -21.82 -9.19 6.89
CA LYS A 219 -23.11 -9.62 6.36
C LYS A 219 -23.04 -9.47 4.84
N PHE A 220 -23.01 -10.58 4.13
CA PHE A 220 -23.07 -10.59 2.67
C PHE A 220 -24.51 -10.46 2.15
N PRO A 221 -24.70 -9.91 0.94
CA PRO A 221 -26.02 -9.81 0.33
C PRO A 221 -26.59 -11.20 0.02
N TRP A 222 -27.89 -11.36 0.25
CA TRP A 222 -28.65 -12.56 -0.12
C TRP A 222 -29.58 -12.34 -1.31
N ASN A 223 -29.66 -11.10 -1.81
CA ASN A 223 -30.40 -10.68 -3.00
C ASN A 223 -29.81 -9.37 -3.54
N GLU A 224 -30.25 -8.94 -4.72
CA GLU A 224 -29.75 -7.74 -5.43
C GLU A 224 -29.99 -6.41 -4.68
N GLY A 225 -30.86 -6.38 -3.66
CA GLY A 225 -31.14 -5.18 -2.86
C GLY A 225 -30.41 -5.11 -1.52
N ALA A 226 -29.66 -6.16 -1.16
CA ALA A 226 -28.86 -6.20 0.06
C ALA A 226 -27.44 -5.72 -0.23
N GLU A 227 -26.80 -5.15 0.78
CA GLU A 227 -25.44 -4.60 0.68
C GLU A 227 -24.50 -5.37 1.60
N THR A 228 -23.26 -5.55 1.18
CA THR A 228 -22.20 -6.06 2.06
C THR A 228 -21.94 -5.05 3.17
N GLU A 229 -22.00 -5.51 4.42
CA GLU A 229 -21.93 -4.65 5.60
C GLU A 229 -21.06 -5.29 6.69
N VAL A 230 -20.12 -4.52 7.25
CA VAL A 230 -19.36 -4.92 8.44
C VAL A 230 -19.98 -4.28 9.68
N LYS A 231 -20.12 -5.09 10.74
CA LYS A 231 -20.68 -4.67 12.03
C LYS A 231 -19.81 -5.17 13.18
N ASP A 232 -19.99 -4.54 14.34
CA ASP A 232 -19.50 -5.04 15.61
C ASP A 232 -20.44 -6.14 16.14
N LYS A 233 -19.87 -7.28 16.55
CA LYS A 233 -20.55 -8.36 17.28
C LYS A 233 -20.95 -7.96 18.71
N GLY A 234 -20.39 -6.89 19.24
CA GLY A 234 -20.62 -6.31 20.57
C GLY A 234 -19.91 -7.04 21.72
N LYS A 235 -19.47 -8.29 21.53
CA LYS A 235 -18.73 -9.07 22.51
C LYS A 235 -17.87 -10.15 21.85
N GLY A 236 -16.95 -10.70 22.63
CA GLY A 236 -16.04 -11.77 22.20
C GLY A 236 -14.59 -11.33 22.31
N GLU A 237 -13.76 -12.24 22.78
CA GLU A 237 -12.31 -12.15 22.74
C GLU A 237 -11.77 -13.30 21.90
N TYR A 238 -10.61 -13.11 21.30
CA TYR A 238 -10.02 -14.13 20.45
C TYR A 238 -9.37 -15.20 21.32
N THR A 239 -9.61 -16.46 20.99
CA THR A 239 -8.97 -17.60 21.65
C THR A 239 -8.02 -18.29 20.67
N MET A 240 -6.73 -18.24 20.95
CA MET A 240 -5.70 -19.00 20.24
C MET A 240 -5.93 -20.50 20.47
N PRO A 241 -6.12 -21.32 19.41
CA PRO A 241 -6.37 -22.75 19.56
C PRO A 241 -5.22 -23.48 20.28
N ASN A 242 -5.55 -24.54 21.02
CA ASN A 242 -4.54 -25.46 21.54
C ASN A 242 -4.17 -26.48 20.46
N VAL A 243 -2.97 -26.34 19.88
CA VAL A 243 -2.50 -27.23 18.79
C VAL A 243 -2.09 -28.62 19.28
N ALA A 244 -1.72 -28.75 20.56
CA ALA A 244 -1.35 -30.05 21.14
C ALA A 244 -2.59 -30.90 21.44
N ASP A 245 -3.72 -30.27 21.79
CA ASP A 245 -4.99 -30.94 22.02
C ASP A 245 -6.17 -30.01 21.63
N PRO A 246 -6.71 -30.15 20.41
CA PRO A 246 -7.83 -29.33 19.93
C PRO A 246 -9.12 -29.45 20.74
N LYS A 247 -9.23 -30.45 21.63
CA LYS A 247 -10.41 -30.61 22.50
C LYS A 247 -10.30 -29.78 23.77
N LYS A 248 -9.11 -29.28 24.12
CA LYS A 248 -8.91 -28.40 25.26
C LYS A 248 -9.25 -26.96 24.91
N PRO A 249 -9.73 -26.16 25.87
CA PRO A 249 -9.85 -24.73 25.70
C PRO A 249 -8.53 -24.13 25.20
N GLY A 250 -8.61 -23.22 24.24
CA GLY A 250 -7.45 -22.46 23.81
C GLY A 250 -7.09 -21.36 24.82
N THR A 251 -6.08 -20.58 24.47
CA THR A 251 -5.61 -19.45 25.27
C THR A 251 -6.29 -18.17 24.82
N GLU A 252 -6.93 -17.44 25.71
CA GLU A 252 -7.48 -16.12 25.37
C GLU A 252 -6.35 -15.13 25.08
N MET A 253 -6.46 -14.40 23.98
CA MET A 253 -5.45 -13.47 23.49
C MET A 253 -5.90 -12.04 23.68
N ASN A 254 -4.98 -11.19 24.12
CA ASN A 254 -5.19 -9.75 24.13
C ASN A 254 -4.79 -9.20 22.75
N PRO A 255 -5.44 -8.13 22.26
CA PRO A 255 -4.90 -7.42 21.12
C PRO A 255 -3.51 -6.89 21.45
N GLY A 256 -2.56 -7.18 20.58
CA GLY A 256 -1.15 -6.85 20.74
C GLY A 256 -0.49 -6.73 19.38
N PHE A 257 0.57 -5.93 19.30
CA PHE A 257 1.24 -5.62 18.05
C PHE A 257 2.66 -6.20 18.01
N LEU A 258 3.20 -6.33 16.80
CA LEU A 258 4.46 -7.04 16.54
C LEU A 258 5.67 -6.35 17.19
N THR A 259 5.58 -5.05 17.46
CA THR A 259 6.59 -4.25 18.18
C THR A 259 6.39 -4.23 19.70
N GLY A 260 5.46 -5.03 20.24
CA GLY A 260 5.29 -5.28 21.67
C GLY A 260 4.22 -4.45 22.37
N GLU A 261 3.54 -3.53 21.67
CA GLU A 261 2.40 -2.79 22.20
C GLU A 261 1.28 -3.74 22.58
N LYS A 262 0.67 -3.51 23.74
CA LYS A 262 -0.46 -4.29 24.26
C LYS A 262 -1.67 -3.39 24.45
N PHE A 263 -2.83 -3.90 24.09
CA PHE A 263 -4.07 -3.14 24.10
C PHE A 263 -5.11 -3.79 25.01
N GLU A 264 -6.05 -2.96 25.46
CA GLU A 264 -7.07 -3.37 26.41
C GLU A 264 -8.14 -4.26 25.76
N LYS A 265 -8.65 -5.20 26.56
CA LYS A 265 -9.84 -5.97 26.23
C LYS A 265 -11.09 -5.09 26.30
N GLY A 266 -12.24 -5.65 25.91
CA GLY A 266 -13.53 -5.01 26.15
C GLY A 266 -13.91 -3.91 25.14
N LYS A 267 -12.94 -3.26 24.48
CA LYS A 267 -13.16 -2.24 23.44
C LYS A 267 -13.98 -2.76 22.27
N SER A 268 -14.79 -1.88 21.69
CA SER A 268 -15.58 -2.15 20.48
C SER A 268 -14.67 -2.53 19.31
N ASP A 269 -15.28 -3.13 18.30
CA ASP A 269 -14.62 -3.51 17.05
C ASP A 269 -13.90 -2.32 16.38
N VAL A 270 -14.58 -1.18 16.28
CA VAL A 270 -14.06 0.04 15.66
C VAL A 270 -12.89 0.61 16.47
N GLU A 271 -13.00 0.65 17.80
CA GLU A 271 -11.91 1.15 18.66
C GLU A 271 -10.65 0.31 18.48
N ARG A 272 -10.78 -1.03 18.53
CA ARG A 272 -9.64 -1.94 18.33
C ARG A 272 -8.97 -1.73 16.98
N ARG A 273 -9.75 -1.73 15.90
CA ARG A 273 -9.17 -1.56 14.56
C ARG A 273 -8.62 -0.16 14.32
N THR A 274 -9.17 0.87 14.97
CA THR A 274 -8.61 2.22 14.96
C THR A 274 -7.27 2.27 15.68
N GLU A 275 -7.11 1.54 16.78
CA GLU A 275 -5.83 1.41 17.48
C GLU A 275 -4.80 0.67 16.62
N LEU A 276 -5.21 -0.45 16.02
CA LEU A 276 -4.38 -1.19 15.07
C LEU A 276 -3.93 -0.31 13.89
N ALA A 277 -4.88 0.42 13.29
CA ALA A 277 -4.62 1.33 12.19
C ALA A 277 -3.51 2.34 12.53
N LYS A 278 -3.54 2.90 13.74
CA LYS A 278 -2.55 3.90 14.21
C LYS A 278 -1.17 3.31 14.47
N VAL A 279 -1.05 2.02 14.79
CA VAL A 279 0.28 1.38 14.96
C VAL A 279 0.81 0.77 13.67
N VAL A 280 -0.06 0.40 12.73
CA VAL A 280 0.34 -0.05 11.39
C VAL A 280 0.80 1.14 10.55
N ALA A 281 -0.05 2.15 10.41
CA ALA A 281 0.16 3.27 9.49
C ALA A 281 0.65 4.51 10.24
N THR A 282 1.92 4.47 10.66
CA THR A 282 2.57 5.53 11.44
C THR A 282 4.07 5.63 11.13
N ALA A 283 4.64 6.80 11.41
CA ALA A 283 6.05 7.10 11.21
C ALA A 283 6.99 6.25 12.09
N ASN A 284 6.48 5.74 13.21
CA ASN A 284 7.25 4.93 14.15
C ASN A 284 7.25 3.43 13.79
N ASN A 285 6.42 3.00 12.83
CA ASN A 285 6.41 1.62 12.40
C ASN A 285 7.61 1.38 11.46
N PRO A 286 8.56 0.48 11.80
CA PRO A 286 9.78 0.30 11.04
C PRO A 286 9.56 -0.28 9.64
N TRP A 287 8.41 -0.91 9.39
CA TRP A 287 8.11 -1.60 8.14
C TRP A 287 7.24 -0.76 7.21
N PHE A 288 6.32 0.05 7.73
CA PHE A 288 5.26 0.69 6.95
C PHE A 288 5.77 1.51 5.75
N ALA A 289 6.70 2.43 5.97
CA ALA A 289 7.28 3.24 4.90
C ALA A 289 8.14 2.38 3.95
N LYS A 290 8.94 1.46 4.50
CA LYS A 290 9.79 0.53 3.75
C LYS A 290 8.96 -0.34 2.80
N THR A 291 7.80 -0.83 3.24
CA THR A 291 6.88 -1.66 2.46
C THR A 291 6.34 -0.92 1.25
N TYR A 292 5.84 0.31 1.45
CA TYR A 292 5.32 1.10 0.34
C TYR A 292 6.41 1.38 -0.70
N VAL A 293 7.56 1.90 -0.25
CA VAL A 293 8.69 2.23 -1.12
C VAL A 293 9.19 1.00 -1.88
N ASN A 294 9.35 -0.15 -1.22
CA ASN A 294 9.82 -1.37 -1.87
C ASN A 294 8.88 -1.82 -2.99
N ARG A 295 7.56 -1.73 -2.77
CA ARG A 295 6.54 -2.08 -3.76
C ARG A 295 6.55 -1.14 -4.95
N ILE A 296 6.57 0.17 -4.72
CA ILE A 296 6.60 1.17 -5.80
C ILE A 296 7.90 1.06 -6.59
N TRP A 297 9.03 0.94 -5.91
CA TRP A 297 10.33 0.73 -6.54
C TRP A 297 10.32 -0.53 -7.41
N ALA A 298 9.82 -1.66 -6.89
CA ALA A 298 9.73 -2.91 -7.66
C ALA A 298 8.87 -2.77 -8.92
N ARG A 299 7.81 -1.95 -8.88
CA ARG A 299 6.97 -1.70 -10.05
C ARG A 299 7.65 -0.83 -11.10
N LEU A 300 8.41 0.19 -10.69
CA LEU A 300 9.08 1.12 -11.60
C LEU A 300 10.42 0.59 -12.14
N MET A 301 11.19 -0.09 -11.28
CA MET A 301 12.53 -0.59 -11.60
C MET A 301 12.54 -2.07 -11.97
N GLY A 302 11.40 -2.75 -11.87
CA GLY A 302 11.22 -4.16 -12.22
C GLY A 302 11.68 -5.18 -11.17
N ARG A 303 12.36 -4.72 -10.10
CA ARG A 303 12.78 -5.53 -8.94
C ARG A 303 12.79 -4.66 -7.69
N GLY A 304 12.34 -5.20 -6.56
CA GLY A 304 12.39 -4.51 -5.25
C GLY A 304 13.76 -4.61 -4.58
N PHE A 305 14.01 -3.76 -3.58
CA PHE A 305 15.14 -3.92 -2.66
C PHE A 305 15.08 -5.30 -1.98
N TYR A 306 13.88 -5.71 -1.56
CA TYR A 306 13.58 -7.09 -1.15
C TYR A 306 12.91 -7.87 -2.28
N ASN A 307 13.27 -9.15 -2.38
CA ASN A 307 12.62 -10.11 -3.27
C ASN A 307 12.35 -11.43 -2.51
N PRO A 308 11.09 -11.88 -2.36
CA PRO A 308 9.86 -11.27 -2.86
C PRO A 308 9.53 -9.90 -2.23
N VAL A 309 8.68 -9.12 -2.90
CA VAL A 309 8.40 -7.71 -2.56
C VAL A 309 7.67 -7.53 -1.21
N ASP A 310 7.01 -8.60 -0.74
CA ASP A 310 6.18 -8.63 0.45
C ASP A 310 6.74 -9.53 1.56
N ASP A 311 8.06 -9.65 1.63
CA ASP A 311 8.78 -10.41 2.65
C ASP A 311 10.05 -9.68 3.16
N PHE A 312 9.98 -9.13 4.36
CA PHE A 312 11.10 -8.56 5.11
C PHE A 312 11.63 -9.51 6.19
N GLY A 313 11.39 -10.82 6.06
CA GLY A 313 11.77 -11.81 7.06
C GLY A 313 13.27 -11.84 7.36
N ALA A 314 13.64 -12.37 8.53
CA ALA A 314 15.00 -12.30 9.07
C ALA A 314 16.12 -12.81 8.15
N SER A 315 15.81 -13.70 7.20
CA SER A 315 16.77 -14.24 6.24
C SER A 315 16.76 -13.55 4.86
N ASN A 316 15.93 -12.52 4.67
CA ASN A 316 15.85 -11.77 3.41
C ASN A 316 16.54 -10.42 3.58
N PHE A 317 17.65 -10.22 2.88
CA PHE A 317 18.44 -8.99 2.98
C PHE A 317 18.13 -8.06 1.79
N PRO A 318 17.94 -6.75 2.04
CA PRO A 318 17.71 -5.80 0.96
C PRO A 318 18.96 -5.61 0.11
N LEU A 319 18.75 -5.48 -1.20
CA LEU A 319 19.72 -4.82 -2.07
C LEU A 319 19.74 -3.33 -1.76
N LEU A 320 20.92 -2.70 -1.78
CA LEU A 320 21.10 -1.27 -1.54
C LEU A 320 20.32 -0.76 -0.30
N GLU A 321 20.57 -1.37 0.87
CA GLU A 321 19.85 -1.06 2.12
C GLU A 321 19.76 0.44 2.39
N ASP A 322 20.90 1.14 2.34
CA ASP A 322 20.97 2.60 2.58
C ASP A 322 20.05 3.39 1.64
N VAL A 323 19.93 3.00 0.36
CA VAL A 323 19.04 3.63 -0.62
C VAL A 323 17.58 3.42 -0.23
N HIS A 324 17.23 2.19 0.16
CA HIS A 324 15.88 1.87 0.62
C HIS A 324 15.51 2.65 1.87
N GLU A 325 16.43 2.74 2.84
CA GLU A 325 16.22 3.49 4.07
C GLU A 325 16.02 4.98 3.83
N GLN A 326 16.85 5.61 2.98
CA GLN A 326 16.69 7.04 2.69
C GLN A 326 15.39 7.35 1.94
N LEU A 327 14.97 6.49 1.01
CA LEU A 327 13.66 6.64 0.36
C LEU A 327 12.50 6.46 1.35
N ALA A 328 12.59 5.47 2.25
CA ALA A 328 11.57 5.24 3.27
C ALA A 328 11.49 6.41 4.27
N ASN A 329 12.64 6.99 4.65
CA ASN A 329 12.70 8.20 5.48
C ASN A 329 12.08 9.40 4.77
N ASP A 330 12.40 9.64 3.49
CA ASP A 330 11.80 10.74 2.73
C ASP A 330 10.28 10.57 2.60
N PHE A 331 9.80 9.36 2.31
CA PHE A 331 8.38 9.04 2.25
C PHE A 331 7.68 9.30 3.59
N ARG A 332 8.24 8.77 4.70
CA ARG A 332 7.76 9.02 6.06
C ARG A 332 7.68 10.51 6.36
N ASP A 333 8.80 11.22 6.20
CA ASP A 333 8.93 12.61 6.62
C ASP A 333 8.06 13.52 5.75
N SER A 334 7.75 13.13 4.51
CA SER A 334 6.85 13.89 3.63
C SER A 334 5.39 13.87 4.08
N GLY A 335 5.05 13.02 5.05
CA GLY A 335 3.67 12.70 5.40
C GLY A 335 3.09 11.65 4.48
N PHE A 336 3.91 10.67 4.06
CA PHE A 336 3.51 9.55 3.21
C PHE A 336 2.94 10.00 1.85
N ASP A 337 3.58 11.02 1.24
CA ASP A 337 3.19 11.54 -0.07
C ASP A 337 3.53 10.53 -1.19
N VAL A 338 2.48 9.93 -1.72
CA VAL A 338 2.53 8.95 -2.80
C VAL A 338 3.19 9.55 -4.05
N LYS A 339 2.70 10.69 -4.54
CA LYS A 339 3.16 11.29 -5.80
C LYS A 339 4.60 11.76 -5.71
N ARG A 340 5.05 12.20 -4.53
CA ARG A 340 6.46 12.52 -4.27
C ARG A 340 7.38 11.31 -4.50
N THR A 341 6.99 10.13 -4.04
CA THR A 341 7.79 8.90 -4.22
C THR A 341 7.99 8.60 -5.71
N PHE A 342 6.93 8.66 -6.50
CA PHE A 342 7.02 8.53 -7.97
C PHE A 342 7.93 9.56 -8.60
N ARG A 343 7.71 10.85 -8.28
CA ARG A 343 8.50 11.97 -8.79
C ARG A 343 9.99 11.78 -8.50
N LEU A 344 10.32 11.37 -7.28
CA LEU A 344 11.70 11.21 -6.84
C LEU A 344 12.41 10.11 -7.63
N ILE A 345 11.77 8.94 -7.80
CA ILE A 345 12.32 7.80 -8.55
C ILE A 345 12.42 8.13 -10.04
N MET A 346 11.34 8.65 -10.64
CA MET A 346 11.26 8.85 -12.09
C MET A 346 12.19 9.95 -12.63
N ASN A 347 12.60 10.89 -11.77
CA ASN A 347 13.59 11.91 -12.11
C ASN A 347 15.05 11.43 -11.94
N THR A 348 15.30 10.17 -11.60
CA THR A 348 16.67 9.62 -11.56
C THR A 348 17.13 9.20 -12.96
N PRO A 349 18.42 9.39 -13.30
CA PRO A 349 19.04 8.77 -14.46
C PRO A 349 18.82 7.25 -14.50
N ALA A 350 18.93 6.54 -13.38
CA ALA A 350 18.70 5.09 -13.30
C ALA A 350 17.33 4.66 -13.87
N TYR A 351 16.26 5.36 -13.51
CA TYR A 351 14.92 5.10 -14.07
C TYR A 351 14.84 5.47 -15.57
N GLN A 352 15.65 6.40 -16.05
CA GLN A 352 15.63 6.92 -17.43
C GLN A 352 16.63 6.22 -18.36
N GLN A 353 17.37 5.21 -17.89
CA GLN A 353 18.24 4.37 -18.71
C GLN A 353 17.42 3.38 -19.58
N PRO A 354 17.93 2.96 -20.76
CA PRO A 354 17.41 1.82 -21.49
C PRO A 354 17.30 0.57 -20.61
N LEU A 355 16.32 -0.28 -20.91
CA LEU A 355 16.26 -1.59 -20.28
C LEU A 355 17.44 -2.44 -20.80
N PRO A 356 18.09 -3.26 -19.97
CA PRO A 356 19.15 -4.14 -20.42
C PRO A 356 18.58 -5.21 -21.36
N SER A 357 19.27 -5.46 -22.48
CA SER A 357 18.87 -6.48 -23.48
C SER A 357 18.87 -7.90 -22.93
N HIS A 358 19.72 -8.16 -21.92
CA HIS A 358 19.84 -9.43 -21.21
C HIS A 358 19.94 -9.12 -19.71
N PRO A 359 18.84 -9.19 -18.94
CA PRO A 359 18.92 -9.02 -17.49
C PRO A 359 19.76 -10.16 -16.90
N SER A 360 20.97 -9.84 -16.43
CA SER A 360 21.81 -10.79 -15.70
C SER A 360 21.51 -10.72 -14.20
N THR A 361 21.71 -11.83 -13.50
CA THR A 361 21.72 -11.83 -12.03
C THR A 361 22.98 -11.19 -11.44
N ASP A 362 24.01 -11.01 -12.28
CA ASP A 362 25.32 -10.45 -11.92
C ASP A 362 25.41 -8.94 -12.21
N ASP A 363 24.37 -8.34 -12.79
CA ASP A 363 24.31 -6.90 -13.05
C ASP A 363 24.20 -6.14 -11.72
N THR A 364 24.92 -5.04 -11.63
CA THR A 364 24.88 -4.18 -10.45
C THR A 364 23.47 -3.67 -10.21
N PRO A 365 22.89 -3.89 -9.02
CA PRO A 365 21.49 -3.57 -8.75
C PRO A 365 21.12 -2.13 -9.09
N PHE A 366 20.00 -1.97 -9.80
CA PHE A 366 19.29 -0.71 -10.01
C PHE A 366 20.04 0.40 -10.76
N THR A 367 21.15 0.09 -11.44
CA THR A 367 21.78 1.01 -12.41
C THR A 367 20.86 1.34 -13.59
N SER A 368 19.94 0.43 -13.91
CA SER A 368 18.80 0.63 -14.81
C SER A 368 17.59 -0.14 -14.32
N ALA A 369 16.40 0.21 -14.82
CA ALA A 369 15.21 -0.63 -14.65
C ALA A 369 15.36 -1.93 -15.46
N VAL A 370 14.79 -3.03 -14.97
CA VAL A 370 14.73 -4.31 -15.70
C VAL A 370 13.32 -4.59 -16.23
N ALA A 371 13.22 -5.40 -17.28
CA ALA A 371 11.93 -5.74 -17.87
C ALA A 371 11.01 -6.45 -16.87
N ALA A 372 9.84 -5.86 -16.63
CA ALA A 372 8.78 -6.44 -15.82
C ALA A 372 7.59 -6.85 -16.70
N LYS A 373 6.81 -7.82 -16.23
CA LYS A 373 5.53 -8.15 -16.86
C LYS A 373 4.55 -7.00 -16.66
N LEU A 374 3.89 -6.60 -17.74
CA LEU A 374 2.73 -5.72 -17.67
C LEU A 374 1.61 -6.44 -16.91
N ARG A 375 0.84 -5.68 -16.14
CA ARG A 375 -0.39 -6.14 -15.51
C ARG A 375 -1.45 -6.36 -16.57
N GLY A 376 -2.47 -7.17 -16.24
CA GLY A 376 -3.57 -7.44 -17.15
C GLY A 376 -4.26 -6.16 -17.62
N ASP A 377 -4.49 -5.21 -16.72
CA ASP A 377 -5.11 -3.91 -17.02
C ASP A 377 -4.24 -2.97 -17.87
N GLU A 378 -2.92 -3.17 -17.92
CA GLU A 378 -2.00 -2.39 -18.77
C GLU A 378 -1.97 -2.88 -20.24
N VAL A 379 -2.57 -4.04 -20.52
CA VAL A 379 -2.53 -4.70 -21.84
C VAL A 379 -3.86 -4.56 -22.61
N TYR A 380 -4.96 -4.21 -21.95
CA TYR A 380 -6.31 -4.20 -22.52
C TYR A 380 -6.92 -2.82 -22.66
#